data_AF-A0A227PGI2-F1
#
_entry.id   AF-A0A227PGI2-F1
#
_cell.length_a   1.000
_cell.length_b   1.000
_cell.length_c   1.000
_cell.angle_alpha   90.00
_cell.angle_beta   90.00
_cell.angle_gamma   90.00
#
_symmetry.space_group_name_H-M   'P 1'
#
loop_
_entity.id
_entity.type
_entity.pdbx_description
1 polymer ?
#
loop_
_entity_poly.entity_id
_entity_poly.type
_entity_poly.pdbx_seq_one_letter_code
_entity_poly.pdbx_strand_id
1 'polypeptide(L)'
;MKKLFFILLLLLQIPTIAGNSQSEDPSSKKIIGTWYADTNRNTRWVFTPDGKVYNYDKNLFKVMYRYTISHSCQNNSDDTIEFLTLMDKDGDEFCFRINGINENKNGILSLTKMDNMERLQFVNNTNIPAGM
;
A
#
# COMPACT_ATOMS: atom_id res chain seq x y z
N MET A 1 7.88 26.71 -56.52
CA MET A 1 7.11 26.22 -55.34
C MET A 1 7.15 24.70 -55.25
N LYS A 2 8.32 24.08 -55.07
CA LYS A 2 8.44 22.60 -54.96
C LYS A 2 9.48 22.15 -53.92
N LYS A 3 10.34 23.07 -53.45
CA LYS A 3 11.32 22.83 -52.38
C LYS A 3 10.77 23.10 -50.96
N LEU A 4 9.70 23.89 -50.83
CA LEU A 4 9.08 24.18 -49.53
C LEU A 4 8.24 23.00 -48.98
N PHE A 5 7.75 22.13 -49.86
CA PHE A 5 6.89 21.00 -49.46
C PHE A 5 7.69 19.90 -48.74
N PHE A 6 8.98 19.74 -49.05
CA PHE A 6 9.84 18.73 -48.43
C PHE A 6 10.24 19.08 -46.99
N ILE A 7 10.25 20.36 -46.62
CA ILE A 7 10.63 20.79 -45.26
C ILE A 7 9.47 20.55 -44.28
N LEU A 8 8.22 20.62 -44.74
CA LEU A 8 7.04 20.39 -43.89
C LEU A 8 6.88 18.92 -43.48
N LEU A 9 7.34 17.98 -44.32
CA LEU A 9 7.27 16.53 -44.05
C LEU A 9 8.31 16.04 -43.01
N LEU A 10 9.39 16.80 -42.77
CA LEU A 10 10.41 16.41 -41.79
C LEU A 10 9.99 16.67 -40.33
N LEU A 11 9.00 17.55 -40.10
CA LEU A 11 8.54 17.93 -38.76
C LEU A 11 7.47 16.99 -38.17
N LEU A 12 7.00 16.00 -38.93
CA LEU A 12 5.99 15.03 -38.49
C LEU A 12 6.59 13.77 -37.84
N GLN A 13 7.91 13.71 -37.66
CA GLN A 13 8.58 12.61 -36.98
C GLN A 13 8.80 12.95 -35.50
N ILE A 14 7.72 13.26 -34.78
CA ILE A 14 7.79 13.29 -33.31
C ILE A 14 7.66 11.83 -32.88
N PRO A 15 8.72 11.18 -32.36
CA PRO A 15 8.55 9.87 -31.76
C PRO A 15 7.54 10.05 -30.62
N THR A 16 6.38 9.42 -30.77
CA THR A 16 5.48 9.21 -29.65
C THR A 16 6.22 8.31 -28.68
N ILE A 17 6.91 8.93 -27.71
CA ILE A 17 7.36 8.22 -26.52
C ILE A 17 6.07 7.82 -25.84
N ALA A 18 5.56 6.62 -26.18
CA ALA A 18 4.55 5.96 -25.39
C ALA A 18 5.20 5.71 -24.04
N GLY A 19 5.05 6.70 -23.14
CA GLY A 19 5.39 6.53 -21.75
C GLY A 19 4.57 5.35 -21.27
N ASN A 20 5.24 4.24 -20.99
CA ASN A 20 4.66 3.17 -20.21
C ASN A 20 4.38 3.76 -18.82
N SER A 21 3.23 4.42 -18.65
CA SER A 21 2.65 4.55 -17.33
C SER A 21 2.19 3.14 -16.96
N GLN A 22 3.11 2.31 -16.47
CA GLN A 22 2.71 1.14 -15.72
C GLN A 22 1.88 1.71 -14.57
N SER A 23 0.56 1.48 -14.62
CA SER A 23 -0.33 1.88 -13.55
C SER A 23 0.20 1.21 -12.30
N GLU A 24 0.58 2.01 -11.32
CA GLU A 24 0.98 1.48 -10.03
C GLU A 24 -0.19 0.68 -9.45
N ASP A 25 0.08 -0.51 -8.91
CA ASP A 25 -1.00 -1.27 -8.28
C ASP A 25 -1.63 -0.44 -7.15
N PRO A 26 -2.96 -0.45 -6.99
CA PRO A 26 -3.60 0.25 -5.88
C PRO A 26 -3.17 -0.36 -4.54
N SER A 27 -3.24 0.44 -3.47
CA SER A 27 -2.90 0.01 -2.11
C SER A 27 -3.67 -1.23 -1.67
N SER A 28 -4.92 -1.37 -2.09
CA SER A 28 -5.76 -2.56 -1.85
C SER A 28 -5.17 -3.87 -2.39
N LYS A 29 -4.39 -3.81 -3.47
CA LYS A 29 -3.64 -4.97 -3.99
C LYS A 29 -2.29 -5.11 -3.31
N LYS A 30 -1.55 -4.00 -3.14
CA LYS A 30 -0.19 -4.01 -2.57
C LYS A 30 -0.13 -4.50 -1.12
N ILE A 31 -1.19 -4.27 -0.33
CA ILE A 31 -1.21 -4.63 1.09
C ILE A 31 -1.35 -6.14 1.32
N ILE A 32 -1.84 -6.89 0.33
CA ILE A 32 -2.11 -8.32 0.45
C ILE A 32 -0.79 -9.06 0.73
N GLY A 33 -0.78 -9.86 1.79
CA GLY A 33 0.41 -10.59 2.22
C GLY A 33 0.61 -10.60 3.73
N THR A 34 1.80 -11.03 4.14
CA THR A 34 2.18 -11.11 5.56
C THR A 34 3.18 -10.01 5.91
N TRP A 35 2.85 -9.26 6.96
CA TRP A 35 3.60 -8.12 7.46
C TRP A 35 3.95 -8.33 8.93
N TYR A 36 5.23 -8.35 9.25
CA TYR A 36 5.76 -8.55 10.59
C TYR A 36 6.09 -7.20 11.21
N ALA A 37 5.62 -6.96 12.43
CA ALA A 37 5.96 -5.72 13.14
C ALA A 37 7.49 -5.59 13.25
N ASP A 38 8.00 -4.40 12.97
CA ASP A 38 9.44 -4.14 12.91
C ASP A 38 10.13 -4.28 14.27
N THR A 39 9.45 -3.82 15.31
CA THR A 39 9.92 -3.88 16.70
C THR A 39 9.75 -5.25 17.35
N ASN A 40 8.85 -6.10 16.83
CA ASN A 40 8.61 -7.45 17.34
C ASN A 40 8.15 -8.39 16.22
N ARG A 41 9.09 -9.15 15.66
CA ARG A 41 8.83 -10.11 14.56
C ARG A 41 7.96 -11.30 14.96
N ASN A 42 7.62 -11.48 16.24
CA ASN A 42 6.64 -12.49 16.63
C ASN A 42 5.20 -12.04 16.34
N THR A 43 4.96 -10.73 16.20
CA THR A 43 3.66 -10.17 15.85
C THR A 43 3.57 -9.96 14.34
N ARG A 44 2.55 -10.53 13.70
CA ARG A 44 2.31 -10.37 12.26
C ARG A 44 0.85 -10.12 11.93
N TRP A 45 0.65 -9.37 10.86
CA TRP A 45 -0.64 -9.14 10.23
C TRP A 45 -0.66 -9.84 8.87
N VAL A 46 -1.73 -10.58 8.58
CA VAL A 46 -1.93 -11.26 7.29
C VAL A 46 -3.14 -10.66 6.63
N PHE A 47 -2.95 -9.86 5.58
CA PHE A 47 -4.02 -9.28 4.78
C PHE A 47 -4.38 -10.22 3.64
N THR A 48 -5.68 -10.51 3.51
CA THR A 48 -6.20 -11.44 2.52
C THR A 48 -7.08 -10.73 1.48
N PRO A 49 -7.16 -11.23 0.23
CA PRO A 49 -7.93 -10.60 -0.84
C PRO A 49 -9.44 -10.45 -0.54
N ASP A 50 -9.98 -11.20 0.42
CA ASP A 50 -11.39 -11.13 0.85
C ASP A 50 -11.67 -10.02 1.88
N GLY A 51 -10.73 -9.07 2.05
CA GLY A 51 -10.93 -7.90 2.92
C GLY A 51 -10.81 -8.22 4.40
N LYS A 52 -10.04 -9.24 4.78
CA LYS A 52 -9.76 -9.59 6.18
C LYS A 52 -8.29 -9.42 6.51
N VAL A 53 -8.02 -9.01 7.74
CA VAL A 53 -6.67 -9.02 8.30
C VAL A 53 -6.64 -9.84 9.57
N TYR A 54 -5.68 -10.75 9.66
CA TYR A 54 -5.50 -11.65 10.79
C TYR A 54 -4.25 -11.23 11.56
N ASN A 55 -4.42 -10.94 12.85
CA ASN A 55 -3.30 -10.70 13.76
C ASN A 55 -2.88 -12.01 14.43
N TYR A 56 -1.57 -12.24 14.45
CA TYR A 56 -0.94 -13.31 15.20
C TYR A 56 0.14 -12.74 16.10
N ASP A 57 0.34 -13.37 17.26
CA ASP A 57 1.52 -13.18 18.10
C ASP A 57 2.09 -14.55 18.47
N LYS A 58 3.40 -14.75 18.24
CA LYS A 58 4.09 -16.04 18.40
C LYS A 58 3.39 -17.18 17.67
N ASN A 59 2.94 -16.91 16.44
CA ASN A 59 2.13 -17.82 15.60
C ASN A 59 0.75 -18.19 16.16
N LEU A 60 0.33 -17.64 17.30
CA LEU A 60 -1.01 -17.85 17.84
C LEU A 60 -1.95 -16.77 17.30
N PHE A 61 -3.08 -17.19 16.74
CA PHE A 61 -4.14 -16.27 16.31
C PHE A 61 -4.64 -15.46 17.50
N LYS A 62 -4.80 -14.14 17.30
CA LYS A 62 -5.30 -13.22 18.33
C LYS A 62 -6.64 -12.64 17.96
N VAL A 63 -6.73 -12.03 16.78
CA VAL A 63 -7.92 -11.31 16.34
C VAL A 63 -7.96 -11.23 14.82
N MET A 64 -9.17 -11.12 14.28
CA MET A 64 -9.43 -10.85 12.87
C MET A 64 -10.26 -9.57 12.77
N TYR A 65 -9.90 -8.72 11.82
CA TYR A 65 -10.66 -7.53 11.45
C TYR A 65 -11.08 -7.62 9.98
N ARG A 66 -12.20 -7.00 9.65
CA ARG A 66 -12.46 -6.59 8.27
C ARG A 66 -11.62 -5.36 7.99
N TYR A 67 -11.09 -5.23 6.79
CA TYR A 67 -10.37 -4.03 6.40
C TYR A 67 -10.91 -3.41 5.11
N THR A 68 -10.82 -2.10 5.05
CA THR A 68 -11.06 -1.30 3.84
C THR A 68 -9.91 -0.32 3.66
N ILE A 69 -9.67 0.07 2.40
CA ILE A 69 -8.76 1.16 2.07
C ILE A 69 -9.56 2.21 1.30
N SER A 70 -9.53 3.45 1.77
CA SER A 70 -10.30 4.57 1.22
C SER A 70 -9.65 5.91 1.54
N HIS A 71 -10.13 6.97 0.91
CA HIS A 71 -9.72 8.37 1.18
C HIS A 71 -10.38 8.99 2.42
N SER A 72 -11.10 8.18 3.18
CA SER A 72 -11.75 8.58 4.44
C SER A 72 -11.74 7.43 5.44
N CYS A 73 -11.72 7.80 6.72
CA CYS A 73 -11.72 6.88 7.85
C CYS A 73 -12.07 7.64 9.13
N GLN A 74 -13.14 7.21 9.81
CA GLN A 74 -13.75 7.96 10.91
C GLN A 74 -14.00 9.44 10.52
N ASN A 75 -13.47 10.40 11.28
CA ASN A 75 -13.57 11.84 11.03
C ASN A 75 -12.46 12.40 10.12
N ASN A 76 -11.61 11.53 9.55
CA ASN A 76 -10.53 11.93 8.64
C ASN A 76 -10.97 11.72 7.20
N SER A 77 -10.70 12.70 6.33
CA SER A 77 -10.94 12.61 4.90
C SER A 77 -9.91 13.46 4.16
N ASP A 78 -9.35 12.94 3.08
CA ASP A 78 -8.36 13.62 2.25
C ASP A 78 -8.33 13.00 0.84
N ASP A 79 -8.44 13.81 -0.20
CA ASP A 79 -8.53 13.35 -1.60
C ASP A 79 -7.24 12.71 -2.13
N THR A 80 -6.13 12.85 -1.41
CA THR A 80 -4.80 12.39 -1.82
C THR A 80 -4.22 11.34 -0.90
N ILE A 81 -4.71 11.23 0.34
CA ILE A 81 -4.21 10.29 1.33
C ILE A 81 -5.16 9.11 1.44
N GLU A 82 -4.59 7.90 1.36
CA GLU A 82 -5.33 6.67 1.66
C GLU A 82 -5.22 6.32 3.15
N PHE A 83 -6.33 5.81 3.68
CA PHE A 83 -6.46 5.30 5.03
C PHE A 83 -6.82 3.82 4.99
N LEU A 84 -6.30 3.06 5.94
CA LEU A 84 -6.71 1.71 6.27
C LEU A 84 -7.65 1.78 7.47
N THR A 85 -8.88 1.28 7.31
CA THR A 85 -9.82 1.07 8.41
C THR A 85 -9.80 -0.41 8.77
N LEU A 86 -9.61 -0.73 10.05
CA LEU A 86 -9.84 -2.07 10.60
C LEU A 86 -11.10 -2.04 11.44
N MET A 87 -12.09 -2.85 11.09
CA MET A 87 -13.35 -2.97 11.83
C MET A 87 -13.43 -4.33 12.50
N ASP A 88 -13.68 -4.33 13.81
CA ASP A 88 -13.82 -5.56 14.57
C ASP A 88 -15.24 -6.17 14.45
N LYS A 89 -15.53 -7.20 15.26
CA LYS A 89 -16.82 -7.89 15.23
C LYS A 89 -17.97 -7.07 15.84
N ASP A 90 -17.65 -6.13 16.71
CA ASP A 90 -18.61 -5.29 17.44
C ASP A 90 -18.88 -3.98 16.70
N GLY A 91 -18.08 -3.68 15.67
CA GLY A 91 -18.20 -2.50 14.83
C GLY A 91 -17.23 -1.38 15.19
N ASP A 92 -16.30 -1.64 16.13
CA ASP A 92 -15.29 -0.65 16.50
C ASP A 92 -14.27 -0.53 15.37
N GLU A 93 -14.03 0.71 14.95
CA GLU A 93 -13.11 1.04 13.88
C GLU A 93 -11.77 1.53 14.43
N PHE A 94 -10.68 0.99 13.89
CA PHE A 94 -9.32 1.47 14.09
C PHE A 94 -8.80 2.10 12.80
N CYS A 95 -8.38 3.34 12.90
CA CYS A 95 -8.05 4.16 11.74
C CYS A 95 -6.54 4.37 11.59
N PHE A 96 -6.02 4.10 10.40
CA PHE A 96 -4.60 4.26 10.10
C PHE A 96 -4.42 5.04 8.80
N ARG A 97 -3.61 6.10 8.81
CA ARG A 97 -3.06 6.66 7.57
C ARG A 97 -2.04 5.70 6.98
N ILE A 98 -2.13 5.44 5.68
CA ILE A 98 -1.12 4.67 4.95
C ILE A 98 0.00 5.64 4.55
N ASN A 99 1.20 5.43 5.10
CA ASN A 99 2.36 6.24 4.72
C ASN A 99 3.05 5.68 3.46
N GLY A 100 2.97 4.36 3.25
CA GLY A 100 3.55 3.68 2.09
C GLY A 100 3.41 2.15 2.20
N ILE A 101 3.29 1.48 1.04
CA ILE A 101 3.16 0.02 0.96
C ILE A 101 4.07 -0.51 -0.15
N ASN A 102 5.11 -1.23 0.25
CA ASN A 102 6.06 -1.89 -0.64
C ASN A 102 6.59 -0.99 -1.76
N GLU A 103 6.79 0.30 -1.46
CA GLU A 103 7.26 1.27 -2.45
C GLU A 103 8.60 0.82 -3.02
N ASN A 104 8.72 0.82 -4.35
CA ASN A 104 9.91 0.31 -5.04
C ASN A 104 10.33 -1.12 -4.62
N LYS A 105 9.35 -1.94 -4.19
CA LYS A 105 9.57 -3.31 -3.71
C LYS A 105 10.48 -3.37 -2.46
N ASN A 106 10.46 -2.34 -1.63
CA ASN A 106 11.29 -2.25 -0.42
C ASN A 106 10.85 -3.20 0.71
N GLY A 107 9.69 -3.86 0.58
CA GLY A 107 9.16 -4.78 1.57
C GLY A 107 8.67 -4.12 2.86
N ILE A 108 8.34 -2.83 2.85
CA ILE A 108 7.91 -2.07 4.03
C ILE A 108 6.42 -1.69 3.93
N LEU A 109 5.69 -1.88 5.02
CA LEU A 109 4.36 -1.29 5.25
C LEU A 109 4.51 -0.31 6.40
N SER A 110 4.20 0.96 6.14
CA SER A 110 4.27 2.03 7.13
C SER A 110 2.89 2.64 7.33
N LEU A 111 2.44 2.66 8.58
CA LEU A 111 1.12 3.15 8.99
C LEU A 111 1.29 4.20 10.09
N THR A 112 0.38 5.16 10.16
CA THR A 112 0.25 6.07 11.30
C THR A 112 -1.13 5.87 11.92
N LYS A 113 -1.20 5.49 13.19
CA LYS A 113 -2.46 5.43 13.93
C LYS A 113 -3.05 6.82 14.07
N MET A 114 -4.32 6.99 13.74
CA MET A 114 -4.95 8.31 13.74
C MET A 114 -5.43 8.77 15.12
N ASP A 115 -5.54 7.88 16.10
CA ASP A 115 -5.97 8.20 17.47
C ASP A 115 -4.85 8.83 18.31
N ASN A 116 -3.61 8.38 18.13
CA ASN A 116 -2.46 8.77 18.94
C ASN A 116 -1.21 9.17 18.13
N MET A 117 -1.30 9.21 16.80
CA MET A 117 -0.21 9.55 15.87
C MET A 117 1.02 8.63 15.95
N GLU A 118 0.89 7.45 16.56
CA GLU A 118 1.94 6.45 16.63
C GLU A 118 2.24 5.90 15.23
N ARG A 119 3.53 5.88 14.87
CA ARG A 119 3.98 5.25 13.63
C ARG A 119 4.22 3.76 13.86
N LEU A 120 3.56 2.94 13.05
CA LEU A 120 3.77 1.50 12.98
C LEU A 120 4.55 1.17 11.72
N GLN A 121 5.64 0.43 11.89
CA GLN A 121 6.41 -0.10 10.78
C GLN A 121 6.32 -1.62 10.78
N PHE A 122 6.09 -2.18 9.59
CA PHE A 122 6.10 -3.60 9.34
C PHE A 122 7.02 -3.90 8.16
N VAL A 123 7.57 -5.10 8.12
CA VAL A 123 8.25 -5.60 6.94
C VAL A 123 7.65 -6.93 6.49
N ASN A 124 7.74 -7.23 5.22
CA ASN A 124 7.49 -8.58 4.73
C ASN A 124 8.80 -9.40 4.76
N ASN A 125 8.69 -10.73 4.82
CA ASN A 125 9.84 -11.62 4.97
C ASN A 125 10.84 -11.60 3.81
N THR A 126 10.67 -10.76 2.77
CA THR A 126 11.66 -10.66 1.69
C THR A 126 12.96 -9.96 2.11
N ASN A 127 13.02 -9.41 3.34
CA ASN A 127 14.20 -8.71 3.88
C ASN A 127 14.90 -9.44 5.05
N ILE A 128 14.59 -10.71 5.31
CA ILE A 128 15.29 -11.49 6.35
C ILE A 128 16.31 -12.41 5.65
N PRO A 129 17.63 -12.24 5.86
CA PRO A 129 18.59 -13.26 5.50
C PRO A 129 18.18 -14.55 6.20
N ALA A 130 17.97 -15.63 5.44
CA ALA A 130 17.56 -16.91 6.00
C ALA A 130 18.55 -17.37 7.08
N GLY A 131 18.10 -17.46 8.34
CA GLY A 131 18.86 -18.03 9.46
C GLY A 131 19.01 -17.12 10.67
N MET A 132 18.04 -17.18 11.58
CA MET A 132 18.24 -17.03 13.03
C MET A 132 17.40 -18.08 13.74
#